data_AF-A0A3E5A4Z3-F1
#
_entry.id   AF-A0A3E5A4Z3-F1
#
_cell.length_a   1.000
_cell.length_b   1.000
_cell.length_c   1.000
_cell.angle_alpha   90.00
_cell.angle_beta   90.00
_cell.angle_gamma   90.00
#
_symmetry.space_group_name_H-M   'P 1'
#
loop_
_entity.id
_entity.type
_entity.pdbx_description
1 polymer ?
#
loop_
_entity_poly.entity_id
_entity_poly.type
_entity_poly.pdbx_seq_one_letter_code
_entity_poly.pdbx_strand_id
1 'polypeptide(L)'
;MGFAERNGFVKEKTVQVDEIDRSLRNRLYNMVHRFSESSPMIHEELEYVVDRLGYQVESTTNRNWYIINTVLEGKDSSIPWYMPYEVIELFFEAKRLHCKECEYRSDNSCEYCGYTEWFRNVTTDINIMLEQEKSGYRLLNDKFVNIISDEELQEINKIIDSPYQAVKIHINKALALYSDRKKPDYENSIKESISAVESLCCIITGATGSQATLGSTLKKLEKDGGVVIHGAMKTAFEKLYGYTSDSDGIRHGGIDFTNAPAEDAKYMLVSCSAFINYLIEKQSKIKS
;
A
#
# COMPACT_ATOMS: atom_id res chain seq x y z
N MET A 1 11.65 2.85 -21.60
CA MET A 1 12.43 2.05 -22.57
C MET A 1 13.75 2.74 -22.90
N GLY A 2 14.87 2.07 -22.64
CA GLY A 2 16.22 2.54 -22.95
C GLY A 2 16.59 2.45 -24.43
N PHE A 3 17.74 3.02 -24.81
CA PHE A 3 18.23 2.99 -26.20
C PHE A 3 18.32 1.55 -26.74
N ALA A 4 18.87 0.62 -25.97
CA ALA A 4 19.07 -0.75 -26.40
C ALA A 4 17.76 -1.52 -26.60
N GLU A 5 16.78 -1.32 -25.71
CA GLU A 5 15.44 -1.92 -25.81
C GLU A 5 14.69 -1.39 -27.04
N ARG A 6 14.68 -0.06 -27.25
CA ARG A 6 13.99 0.57 -28.39
C ARG A 6 14.54 0.15 -29.75
N ASN A 7 15.80 -0.27 -29.81
CA ASN A 7 16.46 -0.72 -31.04
C ASN A 7 16.56 -2.25 -31.14
N GLY A 8 15.98 -3.01 -30.20
CA GLY A 8 15.96 -4.47 -30.22
C GLY A 8 17.31 -5.15 -29.93
N PHE A 9 18.31 -4.42 -29.41
CA PHE A 9 19.60 -5.01 -28.99
C PHE A 9 19.47 -5.84 -27.72
N VAL A 10 18.48 -5.53 -26.89
CA VAL A 10 18.11 -6.30 -25.70
C VAL A 10 16.59 -6.47 -25.66
N LYS A 11 16.14 -7.58 -25.08
CA LYS A 11 14.72 -7.83 -24.86
C LYS A 11 14.18 -6.84 -23.83
N GLU A 12 12.96 -6.35 -24.04
CA GLU A 12 12.27 -5.52 -23.05
C GLU A 12 12.12 -6.28 -21.73
N LYS A 13 12.32 -5.58 -20.61
CA LYS A 13 12.13 -6.14 -19.28
C LYS A 13 10.69 -6.62 -19.07
N THR A 14 10.55 -7.84 -18.59
CA THR A 14 9.28 -8.37 -18.07
C THR A 14 9.04 -7.84 -16.67
N VAL A 15 7.78 -7.88 -16.21
CA VAL A 15 7.44 -7.53 -14.83
C VAL A 15 8.14 -8.49 -13.86
N GLN A 16 8.79 -7.92 -12.85
CA GLN A 16 9.64 -8.63 -11.88
C GLN A 16 8.89 -8.81 -10.56
N VAL A 17 8.42 -10.02 -10.26
CA VAL A 17 7.58 -10.34 -9.08
C VAL A 17 8.30 -11.30 -8.13
N ASP A 18 8.77 -12.44 -8.62
CA ASP A 18 9.37 -13.49 -7.78
C ASP A 18 10.90 -13.51 -7.83
N GLU A 19 11.49 -12.56 -8.56
CA GLU A 19 12.92 -12.33 -8.69
C GLU A 19 13.17 -10.88 -9.12
N ILE A 20 14.40 -10.40 -8.96
CA ILE A 20 14.84 -9.10 -9.48
C ILE A 20 16.17 -9.22 -10.22
N ASP A 21 16.27 -8.51 -11.33
CA ASP A 21 17.48 -8.38 -12.12
C ASP A 21 18.52 -7.50 -11.41
N ARG A 22 19.74 -7.55 -11.93
CA ARG A 22 20.86 -6.78 -11.38
C ARG A 22 20.60 -5.27 -11.39
N SER A 23 19.88 -4.76 -12.39
CA SER A 23 19.63 -3.33 -12.56
C SER A 23 18.70 -2.80 -11.47
N LEU A 24 17.56 -3.49 -11.25
CA LEU A 24 16.60 -3.19 -10.20
C LEU A 24 17.25 -3.29 -8.81
N ARG A 25 17.99 -4.36 -8.53
CA ARG A 25 18.74 -4.51 -7.28
C ARG A 25 19.70 -3.34 -7.04
N ASN A 26 20.49 -2.96 -8.04
CA ASN A 26 21.43 -1.85 -7.92
C ASN A 26 20.73 -0.50 -7.72
N ARG A 27 19.58 -0.28 -8.36
CA ARG A 27 18.82 0.97 -8.16
C ARG A 27 18.16 1.03 -6.78
N LEU A 28 17.67 -0.09 -6.25
CA LEU A 28 17.22 -0.19 -4.86
C LEU A 28 18.38 0.11 -3.88
N TYR A 29 19.56 -0.48 -4.11
CA TYR A 29 20.77 -0.16 -3.37
C TYR A 29 21.05 1.35 -3.38
N ASN A 30 21.06 1.97 -4.57
CA ASN A 30 21.34 3.40 -4.71
C ASN A 30 20.31 4.29 -4.01
N MET A 31 19.04 3.87 -3.97
CA MET A 31 18.01 4.59 -3.22
C MET A 31 18.31 4.60 -1.72
N VAL A 32 18.69 3.44 -1.16
CA VAL A 32 19.05 3.34 0.27
C VAL A 32 20.15 4.31 0.64
N HIS A 33 21.23 4.38 -0.15
CA HIS A 33 22.30 5.35 0.10
C HIS A 33 21.79 6.79 -0.01
N ARG A 34 21.09 7.10 -1.11
CA ARG A 34 20.63 8.47 -1.41
C ARG A 34 19.76 9.07 -0.31
N PHE A 35 18.81 8.31 0.24
CA PHE A 35 17.90 8.86 1.26
C PHE A 35 18.47 8.79 2.69
N SER A 36 19.51 7.99 2.90
CA SER A 36 20.15 7.77 4.22
C SER A 36 21.31 8.74 4.47
N GLU A 37 22.03 9.17 3.43
CA GLU A 37 23.17 10.09 3.54
C GLU A 37 22.84 11.42 4.24
N SER A 38 21.62 11.91 4.09
CA SER A 38 21.19 13.19 4.67
C SER A 38 20.56 13.04 6.07
N SER A 39 20.53 11.84 6.64
CA SER A 39 19.86 11.60 7.92
C SER A 39 20.73 11.97 9.11
N PRO A 40 20.28 12.87 10.02
CA PRO A 40 21.03 13.18 11.23
C PRO A 40 21.05 12.00 12.22
N MET A 41 20.09 11.07 12.11
CA MET A 41 19.94 9.88 12.96
C MET A 41 20.47 8.62 12.26
N ILE A 42 21.36 8.77 11.28
CA ILE A 42 21.81 7.65 10.46
C ILE A 42 22.49 6.55 11.30
N HIS A 43 23.16 6.92 12.39
CA HIS A 43 23.81 5.94 13.24
C HIS A 43 22.78 4.99 13.87
N GLU A 44 21.77 5.56 14.52
CA GLU A 44 20.66 4.85 15.18
C GLU A 44 19.81 4.07 14.15
N GLU A 45 19.54 4.66 12.99
CA GLU A 45 18.80 4.01 11.90
C GLU A 45 19.52 2.76 11.38
N LEU A 46 20.85 2.82 11.23
CA LEU A 46 21.65 1.66 10.80
C LEU A 46 21.67 0.57 11.86
N GLU A 47 21.86 0.93 13.13
CA GLU A 47 21.82 -0.04 14.24
C GLU A 47 20.48 -0.76 14.28
N TYR A 48 19.39 -0.01 14.14
CA TYR A 48 18.04 -0.55 14.09
C TYR A 48 17.85 -1.54 12.93
N VAL A 49 18.27 -1.17 11.72
CA VAL A 49 18.14 -2.04 10.54
C VAL A 49 18.98 -3.30 10.71
N VAL A 50 20.24 -3.18 11.16
CA VAL A 50 21.14 -4.34 11.37
C VAL A 50 20.56 -5.32 12.40
N ASP A 51 20.09 -4.81 13.55
CA ASP A 51 19.45 -5.60 14.60
C ASP A 51 18.22 -6.35 14.07
N ARG A 52 17.32 -5.62 13.37
CA ARG A 52 16.06 -6.20 12.86
C ARG A 52 16.24 -7.18 11.72
N LEU A 53 17.35 -7.10 10.99
CA LEU A 53 17.78 -8.11 10.02
C LEU A 53 18.39 -9.35 10.69
N GLY A 54 18.65 -9.32 12.01
CA GLY A 54 19.20 -10.42 12.78
C GLY A 54 20.73 -10.52 12.73
N TYR A 55 21.42 -9.46 12.34
CA TYR A 55 22.88 -9.39 12.35
C TYR A 55 23.40 -8.76 13.65
N GLN A 56 24.67 -9.00 13.96
CA GLN A 56 25.32 -8.35 15.10
C GLN A 56 25.51 -6.85 14.81
N VAL A 57 24.95 -6.00 15.67
CA VAL A 57 25.16 -4.55 15.61
C VAL A 57 26.60 -4.21 15.94
N GLU A 58 27.21 -3.37 15.11
CA GLU A 58 28.59 -2.92 15.25
C GLU A 58 28.65 -1.50 15.80
N SER A 59 29.71 -1.19 16.55
CA SER A 59 29.90 0.11 17.22
C SER A 59 30.18 1.28 16.28
N THR A 60 30.32 1.03 14.97
CA THR A 60 30.67 2.08 14.00
C THR A 60 29.73 2.05 12.82
N THR A 61 29.31 3.24 12.38
CA THR A 61 28.47 3.45 11.19
C THR A 61 29.03 2.74 9.96
N ASN A 62 30.35 2.78 9.75
CA ASN A 62 30.99 2.14 8.60
C ASN A 62 30.84 0.61 8.59
N ARG A 63 30.89 -0.03 9.77
CA ARG A 63 30.72 -1.48 9.86
C ARG A 63 29.26 -1.89 9.70
N ASN A 64 28.32 -1.13 10.28
CA ASN A 64 26.89 -1.37 10.03
C ASN A 64 26.54 -1.18 8.54
N TRP A 65 27.11 -0.18 7.88
CA TRP A 65 26.98 -0.03 6.42
C TRP A 65 27.57 -1.22 5.65
N TYR A 66 28.70 -1.77 6.06
CA TYR A 66 29.27 -2.94 5.42
C TYR A 66 28.31 -4.14 5.45
N ILE A 67 27.65 -4.36 6.58
CA ILE A 67 26.63 -5.41 6.74
C ILE A 67 25.46 -5.13 5.78
N ILE A 68 24.88 -3.94 5.84
CA ILE A 68 23.73 -3.57 4.99
C ILE A 68 24.08 -3.65 3.50
N ASN A 69 25.25 -3.18 3.08
CA ASN A 69 25.69 -3.26 1.68
C ASN A 69 25.82 -4.72 1.21
N THR A 70 26.34 -5.61 2.07
CA THR A 70 26.41 -7.03 1.77
C THR A 70 25.03 -7.63 1.49
N VAL A 71 24.03 -7.24 2.30
CA VAL A 71 22.62 -7.63 2.15
C VAL A 71 22.00 -7.05 0.86
N LEU A 72 22.19 -5.76 0.61
CA LEU A 72 21.66 -5.08 -0.58
C LEU A 72 22.23 -5.64 -1.89
N GLU A 73 23.53 -5.90 -1.92
CA GLU A 73 24.23 -6.46 -3.08
C GLU A 73 23.87 -7.92 -3.33
N GLY A 74 23.42 -8.66 -2.31
CA GLY A 74 23.17 -10.10 -2.43
C GLY A 74 24.44 -10.88 -2.74
N LYS A 75 25.57 -10.47 -2.12
CA LYS A 75 26.90 -11.07 -2.34
C LYS A 75 26.97 -12.56 -2.01
N ASP A 76 26.13 -13.00 -1.08
CA ASP A 76 25.95 -14.40 -0.73
C ASP A 76 24.65 -14.93 -1.36
N SER A 77 24.73 -16.09 -2.00
CA SER A 77 23.59 -16.86 -2.51
C SER A 77 22.53 -17.19 -1.47
N SER A 78 22.86 -17.16 -0.17
CA SER A 78 21.92 -17.34 0.93
C SER A 78 21.00 -16.12 1.13
N ILE A 79 21.37 -14.95 0.61
CA ILE A 79 20.62 -13.70 0.77
C ILE A 79 19.45 -13.69 -0.23
N PRO A 80 18.19 -13.68 0.23
CA PRO A 80 17.04 -13.71 -0.65
C PRO A 80 16.99 -12.51 -1.61
N TRP A 81 16.36 -12.69 -2.77
CA TRP A 81 16.25 -11.64 -3.79
C TRP A 81 15.51 -10.39 -3.28
N TYR A 82 14.58 -10.55 -2.35
CA TYR A 82 13.71 -9.50 -1.84
C TYR A 82 14.35 -8.60 -0.76
N MET A 83 15.57 -8.91 -0.31
CA MET A 83 16.22 -8.22 0.80
C MET A 83 16.37 -6.70 0.62
N PRO A 84 16.63 -6.14 -0.58
CA PRO A 84 16.65 -4.69 -0.75
C PRO A 84 15.34 -4.00 -0.39
N TYR A 85 14.19 -4.65 -0.66
CA TYR A 85 12.89 -4.14 -0.24
C TYR A 85 12.75 -4.17 1.29
N GLU A 86 13.19 -5.26 1.93
CA GLU A 86 13.14 -5.40 3.39
C GLU A 86 13.96 -4.31 4.09
N VAL A 87 15.18 -4.06 3.59
CA VAL A 87 16.05 -3.00 4.12
C VAL A 87 15.37 -1.64 4.05
N ILE A 88 14.75 -1.30 2.92
CA ILE A 88 14.04 -0.04 2.75
C ILE A 88 12.87 0.08 3.75
N GLU A 89 12.06 -0.97 3.92
CA GLU A 89 10.95 -0.95 4.89
C GLU A 89 11.47 -0.74 6.33
N LEU A 90 12.58 -1.36 6.70
CA LEU A 90 13.19 -1.17 8.03
C LEU A 90 13.72 0.24 8.24
N PHE A 91 14.29 0.88 7.21
CA PHE A 91 14.65 2.30 7.27
C PHE A 91 13.42 3.20 7.46
N PHE A 92 12.31 2.90 6.79
CA PHE A 92 11.06 3.60 7.00
C PHE A 92 10.52 3.39 8.42
N GLU A 93 10.58 2.16 8.96
CA GLU A 93 10.20 1.84 10.35
C GLU A 93 11.04 2.63 11.36
N ALA A 94 12.37 2.65 11.19
CA ALA A 94 13.29 3.43 12.02
C ALA A 94 12.95 4.92 12.02
N LYS A 95 12.78 5.52 10.83
CA LYS A 95 12.38 6.93 10.69
C LYS A 95 11.03 7.24 11.29
N ARG A 96 10.07 6.30 11.20
CA ARG A 96 8.77 6.46 11.86
C ARG A 96 8.94 6.51 13.36
N LEU A 97 9.80 5.70 13.97
CA LEU A 97 10.06 5.75 15.41
C LEU A 97 10.57 7.13 15.85
N HIS A 98 11.54 7.71 15.11
CA HIS A 98 12.01 9.07 15.39
C HIS A 98 10.92 10.13 15.20
N CYS A 99 10.07 9.98 14.17
CA CYS A 99 8.89 10.83 14.01
C CYS A 99 7.89 10.67 15.17
N LYS A 100 7.82 9.49 15.82
CA LYS A 100 6.96 9.27 16.98
C LYS A 100 7.47 9.95 18.25
N GLU A 101 8.76 10.24 18.32
CA GLU A 101 9.38 10.91 19.46
C GLU A 101 9.47 12.43 19.25
N CYS A 102 9.05 12.93 18.08
CA CYS A 102 9.00 14.36 17.79
C CYS A 102 8.00 15.09 18.71
N GLU A 103 8.48 16.10 19.44
CA GLU A 103 7.71 16.87 20.44
C GLU A 103 6.52 17.65 19.86
N TYR A 104 6.44 17.82 18.54
CA TYR A 104 5.34 18.52 17.83
C TYR A 104 4.06 17.67 17.68
N ARG A 105 3.85 16.71 18.58
CA ARG A 105 2.69 15.82 18.59
C ARG A 105 1.58 16.38 19.46
N SER A 106 0.59 17.02 18.84
CA SER A 106 -0.70 17.19 19.54
C SER A 106 -1.96 16.99 18.70
N ASP A 107 -1.90 16.94 17.37
CA ASP A 107 -2.99 16.42 16.54
C ASP A 107 -2.48 16.00 15.16
N ASN A 108 -3.37 15.47 14.30
CA ASN A 108 -3.07 15.07 12.92
C ASN A 108 -2.62 16.23 12.00
N SER A 109 -2.29 17.42 12.52
CA SER A 109 -1.81 18.59 11.76
C SER A 109 -0.29 18.78 11.87
N CYS A 110 0.50 17.74 11.60
CA CYS A 110 1.93 17.89 11.36
C CYS A 110 2.20 18.51 9.97
N GLU A 111 1.51 19.60 9.67
CA GLU A 111 1.77 20.53 8.57
C GLU A 111 3.20 21.03 8.80
N TYR A 112 4.11 20.80 7.85
CA TYR A 112 5.55 21.15 7.92
C TYR A 112 6.48 20.22 8.73
N CYS A 113 6.13 18.95 8.91
CA CYS A 113 7.10 17.97 9.42
C CYS A 113 8.08 17.50 8.34
N GLY A 114 9.38 17.73 8.56
CA GLY A 114 10.44 17.27 7.66
C GLY A 114 10.42 15.75 7.42
N TYR A 115 9.95 14.96 8.40
CA TYR A 115 9.74 13.52 8.20
C TYR A 115 8.58 13.23 7.24
N THR A 116 7.43 13.89 7.39
CA THR A 116 6.29 13.71 6.48
C THR A 116 6.66 14.05 5.05
N GLU A 117 7.39 15.16 4.85
CA GLU A 117 7.91 15.54 3.53
C GLU A 117 8.92 14.50 3.00
N TRP A 118 9.85 14.04 3.84
CA TRP A 118 10.80 12.98 3.48
C TRP A 118 10.08 11.71 3.03
N PHE A 119 9.10 11.21 3.81
CA PHE A 119 8.34 10.01 3.47
C PHE A 119 7.66 10.15 2.11
N ARG A 120 7.00 11.30 1.86
CA ARG A 120 6.33 11.57 0.59
C ARG A 120 7.31 11.61 -0.59
N ASN A 121 8.41 12.35 -0.45
CA ASN A 121 9.40 12.52 -1.51
C ASN A 121 10.13 11.20 -1.83
N VAL A 122 10.59 10.48 -0.80
CA VAL A 122 11.31 9.21 -0.98
C VAL A 122 10.38 8.12 -1.53
N THR A 123 9.12 8.06 -1.08
CA THR A 123 8.13 7.13 -1.66
C THR A 123 7.90 7.42 -3.15
N THR A 124 7.82 8.70 -3.52
CA THR A 124 7.67 9.12 -4.92
C THR A 124 8.87 8.68 -5.77
N ASP A 125 10.08 8.99 -5.32
CA ASP A 125 11.33 8.63 -6.01
C ASP A 125 11.48 7.10 -6.18
N ILE A 126 11.15 6.34 -5.14
CA ILE A 126 11.17 4.88 -5.17
C ILE A 126 10.15 4.36 -6.19
N ASN A 127 8.90 4.83 -6.17
CA ASN A 127 7.87 4.33 -7.08
C ASN A 127 8.16 4.64 -8.54
N ILE A 128 8.67 5.85 -8.85
CA ILE A 128 9.15 6.20 -10.20
C ILE A 128 10.25 5.24 -10.65
N MET A 129 11.20 4.92 -9.76
CA MET A 129 12.28 4.00 -10.06
C MET A 129 11.77 2.58 -10.32
N LEU A 130 10.86 2.08 -9.48
CA LEU A 130 10.27 0.74 -9.61
C LEU A 130 9.49 0.57 -10.91
N GLU A 131 8.73 1.60 -11.31
CA GLU A 131 8.01 1.62 -12.60
C GLU A 131 8.99 1.52 -13.78
N GLN A 132 10.05 2.34 -13.77
CA GLN A 132 11.08 2.33 -14.81
C GLN A 132 11.80 0.99 -14.93
N GLU A 133 11.99 0.28 -13.81
CA GLU A 133 12.63 -1.04 -13.76
C GLU A 133 11.65 -2.20 -13.97
N LYS A 134 10.37 -1.95 -14.24
CA LYS A 134 9.33 -2.99 -14.37
C LYS A 134 9.22 -3.88 -13.11
N SER A 135 9.41 -3.31 -11.93
CA SER A 135 9.12 -4.00 -10.66
C SER A 135 7.62 -4.25 -10.52
N GLY A 136 7.23 -5.45 -10.08
CA GLY A 136 5.86 -5.80 -9.71
C GLY A 136 5.42 -5.22 -8.36
N TYR A 137 6.33 -4.57 -7.64
CA TYR A 137 6.06 -3.95 -6.35
C TYR A 137 6.03 -2.42 -6.44
N ARG A 138 5.29 -1.83 -5.49
CA ARG A 138 5.21 -0.39 -5.24
C ARG A 138 5.19 -0.12 -3.75
N LEU A 139 5.83 0.96 -3.33
CA LEU A 139 5.87 1.39 -1.94
C LEU A 139 4.62 2.21 -1.62
N LEU A 140 3.84 1.75 -0.64
CA LEU A 140 2.61 2.38 -0.20
C LEU A 140 2.48 2.23 1.31
N ASN A 141 2.22 3.34 2.01
CA ASN A 141 2.16 3.36 3.48
C ASN A 141 3.37 2.66 4.12
N ASP A 142 4.56 2.97 3.62
CA ASP A 142 5.84 2.43 4.11
C ASP A 142 6.02 0.91 3.88
N LYS A 143 5.16 0.28 3.08
CA LYS A 143 5.19 -1.16 2.76
C LYS A 143 5.20 -1.42 1.26
N PHE A 144 5.98 -2.40 0.82
CA PHE A 144 5.97 -2.81 -0.57
C PHE A 144 4.80 -3.75 -0.84
N VAL A 145 3.96 -3.35 -1.79
CA VAL A 145 2.74 -4.04 -2.16
C VAL A 145 2.87 -4.53 -3.60
N ASN A 146 2.45 -5.77 -3.86
CA ASN A 146 2.38 -6.32 -5.22
C ASN A 146 1.18 -5.73 -5.97
N ILE A 147 1.36 -4.49 -6.43
CA ILE A 147 0.44 -3.72 -7.27
C ILE A 147 1.27 -3.26 -8.46
N ILE A 148 0.84 -3.65 -9.65
CA ILE A 148 1.71 -3.71 -10.84
C ILE A 148 1.49 -2.49 -11.74
N SER A 149 0.27 -1.95 -11.77
CA SER A 149 -0.09 -0.83 -12.64
C SER A 149 -0.21 0.48 -11.86
N ASP A 150 0.13 1.58 -12.53
CA ASP A 150 0.06 2.91 -11.93
C ASP A 150 -1.39 3.35 -11.76
N GLU A 151 -2.32 2.82 -12.56
CA GLU A 151 -3.75 2.99 -12.38
C GLU A 151 -4.23 2.37 -11.05
N GLU A 152 -3.82 1.14 -10.73
CA GLU A 152 -4.16 0.49 -9.46
C GLU A 152 -3.66 1.32 -8.25
N LEU A 153 -2.44 1.88 -8.35
CA LEU A 153 -1.89 2.75 -7.31
C LEU A 153 -2.61 4.09 -7.19
N GLN A 154 -2.91 4.73 -8.31
CA GLN A 154 -3.60 6.01 -8.34
C GLN A 154 -4.97 5.89 -7.67
N GLU A 155 -5.70 4.80 -7.92
CA GLU A 155 -6.99 4.58 -7.29
C GLU A 155 -6.90 4.46 -5.76
N ILE A 156 -5.84 3.84 -5.24
CA ILE A 156 -5.67 3.72 -3.79
C ILE A 156 -5.18 5.05 -3.17
N ASN A 157 -4.21 5.72 -3.78
CA ASN A 157 -3.63 6.97 -3.26
C ASN A 157 -4.66 8.10 -3.19
N LYS A 158 -5.53 8.24 -4.20
CA LYS A 158 -6.63 9.24 -4.18
C LYS A 158 -7.49 9.14 -2.92
N ILE A 159 -7.68 7.95 -2.38
CA ILE A 159 -8.50 7.73 -1.17
C ILE A 159 -7.72 8.10 0.07
N ILE A 160 -6.43 7.75 0.13
CA ILE A 160 -5.54 8.11 1.24
C ILE A 160 -5.43 9.64 1.37
N ASP A 161 -5.49 10.35 0.25
CA ASP A 161 -5.49 11.83 0.22
C ASP A 161 -6.88 12.44 0.45
N SER A 162 -7.94 11.62 0.56
CA SER A 162 -9.32 12.11 0.73
C SER A 162 -9.61 12.58 2.18
N PRO A 163 -10.66 13.41 2.39
CA PRO A 163 -11.05 13.85 3.74
C PRO A 163 -11.78 12.77 4.55
N TYR A 164 -12.10 11.61 3.96
CA TYR A 164 -12.94 10.59 4.59
C TYR A 164 -12.14 9.66 5.51
N GLN A 165 -11.89 10.10 6.75
CA GLN A 165 -11.02 9.38 7.69
C GLN A 165 -11.41 7.92 7.93
N ALA A 166 -12.70 7.61 8.08
CA ALA A 166 -13.17 6.24 8.28
C ALA A 166 -12.80 5.33 7.08
N VAL A 167 -12.94 5.84 5.86
CA VAL A 167 -12.59 5.12 4.63
C VAL A 167 -11.09 4.85 4.57
N LYS A 168 -10.26 5.86 4.92
CA LYS A 168 -8.80 5.73 4.95
C LYS A 168 -8.31 4.67 5.93
N ILE A 169 -8.91 4.61 7.12
CA ILE A 169 -8.56 3.60 8.13
C ILE A 169 -8.73 2.19 7.57
N HIS A 170 -9.86 1.92 6.94
CA HIS A 170 -10.16 0.61 6.36
C HIS A 170 -9.25 0.28 5.17
N ILE A 171 -9.00 1.22 4.25
CA ILE A 171 -8.07 0.99 3.12
C ILE A 171 -6.64 0.74 3.61
N ASN A 172 -6.15 1.50 4.57
CA ASN A 172 -4.80 1.29 5.13
C ASN A 172 -4.69 -0.06 5.84
N LYS A 173 -5.74 -0.50 6.54
CA LYS A 173 -5.78 -1.82 7.16
C LYS A 173 -5.83 -2.94 6.12
N ALA A 174 -6.64 -2.78 5.06
CA ALA A 174 -6.70 -3.71 3.94
C ALA A 174 -5.34 -3.89 3.26
N LEU A 175 -4.63 -2.79 3.04
CA LEU A 175 -3.27 -2.78 2.49
C LEU A 175 -2.28 -3.50 3.39
N ALA A 176 -2.29 -3.20 4.70
CA ALA A 176 -1.41 -3.85 5.66
C ALA A 176 -1.60 -5.38 5.66
N LEU A 177 -2.86 -5.83 5.65
CA LEU A 177 -3.20 -7.26 5.63
C LEU A 177 -2.81 -7.95 4.31
N TYR A 178 -2.92 -7.27 3.17
CA TYR A 178 -2.50 -7.80 1.88
C TYR A 178 -0.97 -7.84 1.71
N SER A 179 -0.28 -6.83 2.25
CA SER A 179 1.17 -6.65 2.08
C SER A 179 2.04 -7.41 3.08
N ASP A 180 1.46 -8.07 4.11
CA ASP A 180 2.22 -8.89 5.04
C ASP A 180 2.87 -10.07 4.31
N ARG A 181 4.19 -10.04 4.20
CA ARG A 181 4.98 -11.05 3.47
C ARG A 181 5.14 -12.36 4.24
N LYS A 182 5.09 -12.30 5.57
CA LYS A 182 5.31 -13.47 6.43
C LYS A 182 4.01 -14.26 6.61
N LYS A 183 2.90 -13.54 6.72
CA LYS A 183 1.58 -14.12 6.90
C LYS A 183 0.51 -13.19 6.29
N PRO A 184 0.37 -13.17 4.95
CA PRO A 184 -0.67 -12.36 4.33
C PRO A 184 -2.05 -12.81 4.80
N ASP A 185 -2.92 -11.85 5.03
CA ASP A 185 -4.31 -12.07 5.46
C ASP A 185 -5.26 -11.52 4.40
N TYR A 186 -5.28 -12.21 3.27
CA TYR A 186 -6.07 -11.85 2.09
C TYR A 186 -7.57 -11.80 2.39
N GLU A 187 -8.06 -12.70 3.24
CA GLU A 187 -9.46 -12.74 3.67
C GLU A 187 -9.84 -11.44 4.39
N ASN A 188 -9.08 -11.05 5.42
CA ASN A 188 -9.38 -9.82 6.13
C ASN A 188 -9.05 -8.57 5.30
N SER A 189 -8.11 -8.64 4.35
CA SER A 189 -7.90 -7.55 3.37
C SER A 189 -9.15 -7.27 2.54
N ILE A 190 -9.84 -8.32 2.06
CA ILE A 190 -11.11 -8.18 1.34
C ILE A 190 -12.19 -7.58 2.24
N LYS A 191 -12.32 -8.05 3.49
CA LYS A 191 -13.30 -7.52 4.45
C LYS A 191 -13.11 -6.03 4.71
N GLU A 192 -11.87 -5.61 4.90
CA GLU A 192 -11.53 -4.21 5.15
C GLU A 192 -11.75 -3.35 3.89
N SER A 193 -11.45 -3.86 2.70
CA SER A 193 -11.73 -3.18 1.43
C SER A 193 -13.23 -2.88 1.27
N ILE A 194 -14.10 -3.83 1.66
CA ILE A 194 -15.56 -3.65 1.62
C ILE A 194 -16.05 -2.72 2.73
N SER A 195 -15.46 -2.82 3.93
CA SER A 195 -15.77 -1.94 5.05
C SER A 195 -15.44 -0.48 4.73
N ALA A 196 -14.44 -0.22 3.89
CA ALA A 196 -14.15 1.11 3.35
C ALA A 196 -15.30 1.64 2.47
N VAL A 197 -15.82 0.82 1.56
CA VAL A 197 -16.97 1.17 0.71
C VAL A 197 -18.21 1.45 1.57
N GLU A 198 -18.50 0.58 2.53
CA GLU A 198 -19.60 0.77 3.47
C GLU A 198 -19.50 2.07 4.25
N SER A 199 -18.31 2.35 4.78
CA SER A 199 -18.06 3.59 5.51
C SER A 199 -18.39 4.80 4.66
N LEU A 200 -17.99 4.81 3.38
CA LEU A 200 -18.32 5.91 2.48
C LEU A 200 -19.84 5.98 2.20
N CYS A 201 -20.50 4.86 1.92
CA CYS A 201 -21.94 4.83 1.68
C CYS A 201 -22.73 5.32 2.90
N CYS A 202 -22.32 4.96 4.12
CA CYS A 202 -22.89 5.47 5.36
C CYS A 202 -22.69 6.99 5.50
N ILE A 203 -21.49 7.49 5.20
CA ILE A 203 -21.19 8.94 5.21
C ILE A 203 -22.07 9.69 4.21
N ILE A 204 -22.23 9.17 2.99
CA ILE A 204 -23.06 9.79 1.95
C ILE A 204 -24.54 9.82 2.33
N THR A 205 -25.05 8.74 2.92
CA THR A 205 -26.49 8.58 3.22
C THR A 205 -26.89 9.05 4.62
N GLY A 206 -25.93 9.36 5.49
CA GLY A 206 -26.17 9.66 6.91
C GLY A 206 -26.67 8.46 7.72
N ALA A 207 -26.57 7.23 7.18
CA ALA A 207 -27.03 6.04 7.85
C ALA A 207 -26.15 5.69 9.07
N THR A 208 -26.77 5.28 10.17
CA THR A 208 -26.09 4.89 11.41
C THR A 208 -26.66 3.60 12.00
N GLY A 209 -25.90 2.94 12.86
CA GLY A 209 -26.33 1.73 13.57
C GLY A 209 -26.38 0.46 12.70
N SER A 210 -27.05 -0.58 13.21
CA SER A 210 -27.11 -1.92 12.60
C SER A 210 -27.84 -1.96 11.24
N GLN A 211 -28.53 -0.89 10.87
CA GLN A 211 -29.24 -0.75 9.58
C GLN A 211 -28.38 -0.11 8.49
N ALA A 212 -27.10 0.16 8.76
CA ALA A 212 -26.16 0.82 7.85
C ALA A 212 -25.28 -0.19 7.09
N THR A 213 -25.88 -1.25 6.56
CA THR A 213 -25.17 -2.27 5.76
C THR A 213 -24.94 -1.79 4.33
N LEU A 214 -23.95 -2.34 3.61
CA LEU A 214 -23.69 -1.95 2.21
C LEU A 214 -24.93 -2.06 1.32
N GLY A 215 -25.65 -3.18 1.39
CA GLY A 215 -26.85 -3.38 0.57
C GLY A 215 -27.96 -2.38 0.88
N SER A 216 -28.09 -1.96 2.14
CA SER A 216 -29.09 -0.96 2.53
C SER A 216 -28.69 0.47 2.10
N THR A 217 -27.41 0.81 2.20
CA THR A 217 -26.89 2.15 1.92
C THR A 217 -26.73 2.36 0.42
N LEU A 218 -26.34 1.36 -0.36
CA LEU A 218 -26.38 1.37 -1.83
C LEU A 218 -27.79 1.70 -2.35
N LYS A 219 -28.82 1.12 -1.73
CA LYS A 219 -30.22 1.41 -2.10
C LYS A 219 -30.58 2.87 -1.85
N LYS A 220 -30.04 3.46 -0.79
CA LYS A 220 -30.29 4.83 -0.33
C LYS A 220 -29.39 5.88 -0.97
N LEU A 221 -28.30 5.52 -1.64
CA LEU A 221 -27.36 6.47 -2.26
C LEU A 221 -28.05 7.52 -3.13
N GLU A 222 -29.03 7.09 -3.92
CA GLU A 222 -29.78 7.99 -4.80
C GLU A 222 -30.79 8.84 -4.03
N LYS A 223 -31.63 8.20 -3.20
CA LYS A 223 -32.73 8.88 -2.48
C LYS A 223 -32.22 9.84 -1.40
N ASP A 224 -31.25 9.39 -0.61
CA ASP A 224 -30.80 10.08 0.61
C ASP A 224 -29.47 10.82 0.36
N GLY A 225 -28.66 10.36 -0.60
CA GLY A 225 -27.35 10.94 -0.93
C GLY A 225 -27.29 11.71 -2.27
N GLY A 226 -28.35 11.69 -3.07
CA GLY A 226 -28.41 12.31 -4.40
C GLY A 226 -27.55 11.63 -5.48
N VAL A 227 -26.84 10.54 -5.15
CA VAL A 227 -25.90 9.87 -6.06
C VAL A 227 -26.65 8.91 -6.98
N VAL A 228 -26.84 9.33 -8.23
CA VAL A 228 -27.50 8.52 -9.26
C VAL A 228 -26.51 7.55 -9.91
N ILE A 229 -26.83 6.26 -9.83
CA ILE A 229 -26.12 5.14 -10.45
C ILE A 229 -27.12 4.37 -11.30
N HIS A 230 -26.72 4.00 -12.53
CA HIS A 230 -27.57 3.20 -13.40
C HIS A 230 -27.99 1.88 -12.72
N GLY A 231 -29.27 1.51 -12.83
CA GLY A 231 -29.84 0.37 -12.09
C GLY A 231 -29.06 -0.94 -12.27
N ALA A 232 -28.65 -1.27 -13.50
CA ALA A 232 -27.86 -2.48 -13.77
C ALA A 232 -26.49 -2.46 -13.07
N MET A 233 -25.83 -1.29 -13.03
CA MET A 233 -24.54 -1.12 -12.35
C MET A 233 -24.70 -1.23 -10.83
N LYS A 234 -25.79 -0.65 -10.28
CA LYS A 234 -26.15 -0.81 -8.87
C LYS A 234 -26.37 -2.28 -8.50
N THR A 235 -27.11 -3.03 -9.32
CA THR A 235 -27.31 -4.47 -9.11
C THR A 235 -25.99 -5.25 -9.20
N ALA A 236 -25.09 -4.88 -10.12
CA ALA A 236 -23.77 -5.51 -10.20
C ALA A 236 -22.96 -5.30 -8.91
N PHE A 237 -22.97 -4.08 -8.34
CA PHE A 237 -22.33 -3.81 -7.05
C PHE A 237 -23.00 -4.59 -5.91
N GLU A 238 -24.33 -4.59 -5.82
CA GLU A 238 -25.05 -5.36 -4.80
C GLU A 238 -24.67 -6.85 -4.85
N LYS A 239 -24.49 -7.42 -6.06
CA LYS A 239 -24.05 -8.82 -6.23
C LYS A 239 -22.58 -9.02 -5.91
N LEU A 240 -21.70 -8.13 -6.36
CA LEU A 240 -20.27 -8.20 -6.06
C LEU A 240 -19.99 -8.13 -4.55
N TYR A 241 -20.78 -7.37 -3.81
CA TYR A 241 -20.63 -7.31 -2.35
C TYR A 241 -21.43 -8.39 -1.62
N GLY A 242 -22.51 -8.88 -2.23
CA GLY A 242 -23.22 -10.09 -1.80
C GLY A 242 -22.32 -11.33 -1.78
N TYR A 243 -21.40 -11.46 -2.74
CA TYR A 243 -20.35 -12.50 -2.77
C TYR A 243 -19.59 -12.63 -1.44
N THR A 244 -19.44 -11.53 -0.70
CA THR A 244 -18.75 -11.55 0.60
C THR A 244 -19.68 -11.71 1.79
N SER A 245 -20.99 -11.60 1.59
CA SER A 245 -22.01 -11.60 2.66
C SER A 245 -22.85 -12.89 2.72
N ASP A 246 -22.87 -13.69 1.64
CA ASP A 246 -23.62 -14.96 1.63
C ASP A 246 -22.95 -15.99 2.57
N SER A 247 -23.69 -17.02 2.96
CA SER A 247 -23.27 -18.05 3.93
C SER A 247 -22.04 -18.87 3.52
N ASP A 248 -21.66 -18.80 2.24
CA ASP A 248 -20.41 -19.36 1.68
C ASP A 248 -19.34 -18.26 1.42
N GLY A 249 -19.64 -17.03 1.81
CA GLY A 249 -18.85 -15.83 1.59
C GLY A 249 -18.06 -15.37 2.82
N ILE A 250 -17.08 -14.52 2.55
CA ILE A 250 -15.98 -14.11 3.44
C ILE A 250 -16.43 -13.57 4.81
N ARG A 251 -17.60 -12.94 4.94
CA ARG A 251 -17.95 -12.09 6.10
C ARG A 251 -18.79 -12.75 7.18
N HIS A 252 -19.37 -13.93 6.94
CA HIS A 252 -20.31 -14.57 7.87
C HIS A 252 -19.97 -15.98 8.38
N GLY A 253 -18.77 -16.49 8.11
CA GLY A 253 -18.28 -17.70 8.81
C GLY A 253 -18.79 -19.01 8.22
N GLY A 254 -18.46 -19.26 6.96
CA GLY A 254 -18.32 -20.62 6.47
C GLY A 254 -16.97 -21.18 6.92
N ILE A 255 -16.98 -22.38 7.49
CA ILE A 255 -15.80 -23.15 7.92
C ILE A 255 -14.79 -23.40 6.77
N ASP A 256 -15.16 -23.05 5.52
CA ASP A 256 -14.43 -23.39 4.29
C ASP A 256 -13.73 -22.22 3.55
N PHE A 257 -13.91 -20.94 3.93
CA PHE A 257 -13.21 -19.83 3.26
C PHE A 257 -11.89 -19.45 3.97
N THR A 258 -11.10 -20.46 4.33
CA THR A 258 -9.70 -20.24 4.72
C THR A 258 -8.85 -20.20 3.46
N ASN A 259 -8.04 -19.14 3.28
CA ASN A 259 -7.18 -18.88 2.10
C ASN A 259 -7.86 -18.24 0.88
N ALA A 260 -8.44 -17.04 1.04
CA ALA A 260 -8.69 -16.18 -0.11
C ALA A 260 -7.39 -16.02 -0.94
N PRO A 261 -7.40 -16.19 -2.26
CA PRO A 261 -6.19 -16.10 -3.06
C PRO A 261 -5.74 -14.64 -3.21
N ALA A 262 -4.45 -14.43 -3.48
CA ALA A 262 -3.85 -13.10 -3.56
C ALA A 262 -4.51 -12.25 -4.67
N GLU A 263 -4.83 -12.87 -5.80
CA GLU A 263 -5.49 -12.24 -6.93
C GLU A 263 -6.88 -11.70 -6.58
N ASP A 264 -7.65 -12.42 -5.75
CA ASP A 264 -8.98 -11.98 -5.30
C ASP A 264 -8.86 -10.79 -4.35
N ALA A 265 -7.92 -10.87 -3.40
CA ALA A 265 -7.68 -9.76 -2.47
C ALA A 265 -7.19 -8.51 -3.19
N LYS A 266 -6.31 -8.67 -4.18
CA LYS A 266 -5.85 -7.57 -5.04
C LYS A 266 -7.02 -6.98 -5.83
N TYR A 267 -7.81 -7.82 -6.50
CA TYR A 267 -8.97 -7.38 -7.28
C TYR A 267 -9.96 -6.60 -6.42
N MET A 268 -10.27 -7.09 -5.23
CA MET A 268 -11.19 -6.43 -4.31
C MET A 268 -10.63 -5.11 -3.78
N LEU A 269 -9.36 -5.07 -3.38
CA LEU A 269 -8.71 -3.84 -2.92
C LEU A 269 -8.75 -2.74 -3.98
N VAL A 270 -8.42 -3.08 -5.23
CA VAL A 270 -8.41 -2.12 -6.35
C VAL A 270 -9.82 -1.73 -6.74
N SER A 271 -10.75 -2.68 -6.88
CA SER A 271 -12.12 -2.42 -7.33
C SER A 271 -12.91 -1.61 -6.29
N CYS A 272 -12.74 -1.91 -5.00
CA CYS A 272 -13.33 -1.11 -3.93
C CYS A 272 -12.76 0.30 -3.94
N SER A 273 -11.44 0.45 -4.15
CA SER A 273 -10.80 1.76 -4.26
C SER A 273 -11.38 2.58 -5.42
N ALA A 274 -11.46 1.99 -6.61
CA ALA A 274 -12.05 2.63 -7.78
C ALA A 274 -13.52 3.03 -7.55
N PHE A 275 -14.30 2.17 -6.88
CA PHE A 275 -15.69 2.47 -6.57
C PHE A 275 -15.83 3.61 -5.55
N ILE A 276 -14.97 3.67 -4.54
CA ILE A 276 -14.90 4.78 -3.58
C ILE A 276 -14.63 6.09 -4.31
N ASN A 277 -13.61 6.14 -5.18
CA ASN A 277 -13.29 7.34 -5.95
C ASN A 277 -14.45 7.78 -6.86
N TYR A 278 -15.11 6.82 -7.53
CA TYR A 278 -16.31 7.08 -8.32
C TYR A 278 -17.44 7.71 -7.49
N LEU A 279 -17.70 7.19 -6.29
CA LEU A 279 -18.73 7.73 -5.40
C LEU A 279 -18.36 9.14 -4.88
N ILE A 280 -17.10 9.38 -4.56
CA ILE A 280 -16.60 10.70 -4.15
C ILE A 280 -16.81 11.72 -5.28
N GLU A 281 -16.44 11.37 -6.52
CA GLU A 281 -16.63 12.25 -7.69
C GLU A 281 -18.11 12.53 -7.97
N LYS A 282 -18.97 11.51 -7.84
CA LYS A 282 -20.42 11.70 -7.94
C LYS A 282 -20.94 12.63 -6.86
N GLN A 283 -20.48 12.47 -5.63
CA GLN A 283 -20.90 13.30 -4.49
C GLN A 283 -20.43 14.75 -4.63
N SER A 284 -19.22 15.00 -5.13
CA SER A 284 -18.69 16.36 -5.28
C SER A 284 -19.49 17.19 -6.27
N LYS A 285 -20.03 16.56 -7.33
CA LYS A 285 -20.88 17.21 -8.35
C LYS A 285 -22.30 17.55 -7.87
N ILE A 286 -22.72 17.04 -6.71
CA ILE A 286 -24.02 17.36 -6.08
C ILE A 286 -23.88 18.56 -5.13
N LYS A 287 -22.70 18.71 -4.51
CA LYS A 287 -22.40 19.80 -3.57
C LYS A 287 -21.96 21.10 -4.26
N SER A 288 -21.63 21.05 -5.55
CA SER A 288 -21.30 22.19 -6.42
C SER A 288 -22.54 22.78 -7.08
#